data_AF-A0A0B1ZRZ6-F1
#
_entry.id   AF-A0A0B1ZRZ6-F1
#
_cell.length_a   1.000
_cell.length_b   1.000
_cell.length_c   1.000
_cell.angle_alpha   90.00
_cell.angle_beta   90.00
_cell.angle_gamma   90.00
#
_symmetry.space_group_name_H-M   'P 1'
#
loop_
_entity.id
_entity.type
_entity.pdbx_description
1 polymer ?
#
loop_
_entity_poly.entity_id
_entity_poly.type
_entity_poly.pdbx_seq_one_letter_code
_entity_poly.pdbx_strand_id
1 'polypeptide(L)'
;MPAFAAVALLWVWVETRSLAPVGLKLPVSAGSTLLWAAAGTGGVIFVLGDVVNPVIEWVFSKGADHSGYGALKDNGPAAFKLWLYAMFSAAIAEEIVYRGFLLHQLSVLLQKGRAGEWIAILIGGIAFAVPHYSQGLVGVISVALVGFLFGWIFFRSGRNLWSLMLAHALVDTWGIYSLYRGW
;
A
#
# COMPACT_ATOMS: atom_id res chain seq x y z
N MET A 1 3.35 11.28 6.82
CA MET A 1 4.03 9.97 6.82
C MET A 1 5.55 10.00 6.71
N PRO A 2 6.21 10.85 5.91
CA PRO A 2 7.66 10.79 5.73
C PRO A 2 8.51 10.78 7.01
N ALA A 3 8.14 11.57 8.02
CA ALA A 3 8.81 11.57 9.32
C ALA A 3 8.71 10.21 10.04
N PHE A 4 7.54 9.56 10.02
CA PHE A 4 7.37 8.22 10.58
C PHE A 4 8.20 7.18 9.84
N ALA A 5 8.29 7.27 8.51
CA ALA A 5 9.15 6.41 7.72
C ALA A 5 10.63 6.58 8.11
N ALA A 6 11.11 7.82 8.28
CA ALA A 6 12.47 8.08 8.72
C ALA A 6 12.77 7.50 10.11
N VAL A 7 11.85 7.69 11.07
CA VAL A 7 11.94 7.10 12.42
C VAL A 7 11.94 5.57 12.36
N ALA A 8 11.09 4.99 11.53
CA ALA A 8 11.00 3.54 11.34
C ALA A 8 12.29 2.94 10.76
N LEU A 9 12.89 3.60 9.76
CA LEU A 9 14.18 3.19 9.21
C LEU A 9 15.31 3.32 10.25
N LEU A 10 15.34 4.43 10.99
CA LEU A 10 16.33 4.63 12.05
C LEU A 10 16.21 3.56 13.14
N TRP A 11 14.99 3.23 13.55
CA TRP A 11 14.73 2.16 14.53
C TRP A 11 15.32 0.84 14.06
N VAL A 12 14.97 0.40 12.85
CA VAL A 12 15.44 -0.88 12.30
C VAL A 12 16.94 -0.88 12.11
N TRP A 13 17.53 0.25 11.74
CA TRP A 13 18.97 0.38 11.65
C TRP A 13 19.65 0.23 13.01
N VAL A 14 19.11 0.84 14.07
CA VAL A 14 19.65 0.68 15.44
C VAL A 14 19.54 -0.77 15.90
N GLU A 15 18.40 -1.42 15.60
CA GLU A 15 18.12 -2.81 15.97
C GLU A 15 19.00 -3.83 15.23
N THR A 16 19.13 -3.70 13.91
CA THR A 16 19.67 -4.77 13.06
C THR A 16 20.96 -4.40 12.34
N ARG A 17 21.38 -3.12 12.43
CA ARG A 17 22.50 -2.54 11.67
C ARG A 17 22.37 -2.72 10.15
N SER A 18 21.13 -2.87 9.67
CA SER A 18 20.80 -3.10 8.26
C SER A 18 19.39 -2.61 7.94
N LEU A 19 19.13 -2.30 6.66
CA LEU A 19 17.76 -2.05 6.16
C LEU A 19 17.23 -3.23 5.33
N ALA A 20 17.99 -4.33 5.24
CA ALA A 20 17.51 -5.55 4.60
C ALA A 20 16.22 -6.12 5.23
N PRO A 21 16.00 -6.06 6.57
CA PRO A 21 14.77 -6.59 7.17
C PRO A 21 13.50 -5.84 6.78
N VAL A 22 13.59 -4.53 6.50
CA VAL A 22 12.46 -3.75 5.96
C VAL A 22 12.30 -3.93 4.45
N GLY A 23 13.18 -4.70 3.81
CA GLY A 23 13.09 -5.00 2.38
C GLY A 23 13.79 -4.00 1.45
N LEU A 24 14.55 -3.06 2.02
CA LEU A 24 15.44 -2.14 1.29
C LEU A 24 16.81 -2.80 1.11
N LYS A 25 16.83 -3.94 0.41
CA LYS A 25 18.07 -4.66 0.07
C LYS A 25 18.61 -4.17 -1.27
N LEU A 26 19.93 -4.03 -1.37
CA LEU A 26 20.65 -3.84 -2.63
C LEU A 26 21.71 -4.94 -2.78
N PRO A 27 22.00 -5.43 -4.00
CA PRO A 27 21.29 -5.11 -5.26
C PRO A 27 19.89 -5.76 -5.32
N VAL A 28 19.00 -5.16 -6.11
CA VAL A 28 17.66 -5.72 -6.41
C VAL A 28 17.66 -6.43 -7.75
N SER A 29 16.87 -7.51 -7.85
CA SER A 29 16.58 -8.13 -9.15
C SER A 29 15.52 -7.31 -9.87
N ALA A 30 15.90 -6.59 -10.93
CA ALA A 30 14.98 -5.78 -11.71
C ALA A 30 13.78 -6.60 -12.24
N GLY A 31 14.03 -7.83 -12.72
CA GLY A 31 12.97 -8.71 -13.21
C GLY A 31 11.97 -9.09 -12.12
N SER A 32 12.45 -9.46 -10.92
CA SER A 32 11.58 -9.74 -9.77
C SER A 32 10.81 -8.50 -9.33
N THR A 33 11.48 -7.34 -9.27
CA THR A 33 10.85 -6.07 -8.90
C THR A 33 9.73 -5.71 -9.85
N LEU A 34 9.96 -5.79 -11.16
CA LEU A 34 8.96 -5.48 -12.18
C LEU A 34 7.80 -6.50 -12.17
N LEU A 35 8.10 -7.78 -12.01
CA LEU A 35 7.08 -8.83 -11.93
C LEU A 35 6.12 -8.59 -10.76
N TRP A 36 6.67 -8.41 -9.55
CA TRP A 36 5.85 -8.20 -8.36
C TRP A 36 5.15 -6.84 -8.36
N ALA A 37 5.77 -5.82 -8.94
CA ALA A 37 5.12 -4.53 -9.13
C ALA A 37 3.91 -4.65 -10.06
N ALA A 38 4.09 -5.29 -11.23
CA ALA A 38 3.01 -5.53 -12.18
C ALA A 38 1.90 -6.40 -11.58
N ALA A 39 2.24 -7.46 -10.84
CA ALA A 39 1.27 -8.31 -10.16
C ALA A 39 0.50 -7.53 -9.07
N GLY A 40 1.18 -6.68 -8.30
CA GLY A 40 0.55 -5.82 -7.30
C GLY A 40 -0.39 -4.79 -7.92
N THR A 41 0.09 -4.03 -8.91
CA THR A 41 -0.72 -3.04 -9.62
C THR A 41 -1.91 -3.68 -10.32
N GLY A 42 -1.69 -4.76 -11.08
CA GLY A 42 -2.77 -5.47 -11.78
C GLY A 42 -3.77 -6.12 -10.82
N GLY A 43 -3.29 -6.68 -9.70
CA GLY A 43 -4.15 -7.22 -8.65
C GLY A 43 -5.03 -6.15 -8.01
N VAL A 44 -4.49 -4.95 -7.76
CA VAL A 44 -5.30 -3.85 -7.21
C VAL A 44 -6.28 -3.30 -8.24
N ILE A 45 -5.84 -2.99 -9.46
CA ILE A 45 -6.70 -2.35 -10.46
C ILE A 45 -7.76 -3.33 -10.98
N PHE A 46 -7.35 -4.48 -11.52
CA PHE A 46 -8.27 -5.37 -12.24
C PHE A 46 -8.99 -6.37 -11.33
N VAL A 47 -8.36 -6.83 -10.24
CA VAL A 47 -9.02 -7.79 -9.35
C VAL A 47 -9.78 -7.04 -8.25
N LEU A 48 -9.08 -6.20 -7.48
CA LEU A 48 -9.76 -5.49 -6.39
C LEU A 48 -10.69 -4.40 -6.92
N GLY A 49 -10.23 -3.58 -7.87
CA GLY A 49 -11.00 -2.49 -8.46
C GLY A 49 -12.18 -2.95 -9.32
N ASP A 50 -11.93 -3.76 -10.36
CA ASP A 50 -12.98 -4.08 -11.35
C ASP A 50 -13.88 -5.26 -10.95
N VAL A 51 -13.45 -6.12 -10.01
CA VAL A 51 -14.22 -7.32 -9.62
C VAL A 51 -14.69 -7.25 -8.18
N VAL A 52 -13.80 -7.04 -7.21
CA VAL A 52 -14.15 -7.14 -5.78
C VAL A 52 -14.92 -5.91 -5.28
N ASN A 53 -14.49 -4.70 -5.63
CA ASN A 53 -15.14 -3.48 -5.18
C ASN A 53 -16.61 -3.40 -5.63
N PRO A 54 -16.99 -3.70 -6.90
CA PRO A 54 -18.40 -3.75 -7.29
C PRO A 54 -19.24 -4.72 -6.47
N VAL A 55 -18.68 -5.86 -6.05
CA VAL A 55 -19.36 -6.81 -5.17
C VAL A 55 -19.55 -6.22 -3.77
N ILE A 56 -18.53 -5.57 -3.21
CA ILE A 56 -18.63 -4.90 -1.91
C ILE A 56 -19.70 -3.80 -1.97
N GLU A 57 -19.66 -2.95 -3.00
CA GLU A 57 -20.61 -1.86 -3.19
C GLU A 57 -22.04 -2.38 -3.33
N TRP A 58 -22.24 -3.48 -4.05
CA TRP A 58 -23.52 -4.16 -4.15
C TRP A 58 -24.01 -4.68 -2.78
N VAL A 59 -23.15 -5.36 -2.02
CA VAL A 59 -23.48 -5.90 -0.69
C VAL A 59 -23.87 -4.79 0.29
N PHE A 60 -23.15 -3.67 0.29
CA PHE A 60 -23.40 -2.56 1.21
C PHE A 60 -24.37 -1.51 0.64
N SER A 61 -24.77 -1.65 -0.62
CA SER A 61 -25.60 -0.68 -1.37
C SER A 61 -25.05 0.75 -1.29
N LYS A 62 -23.72 0.89 -1.25
CA LYS A 62 -22.98 2.16 -1.09
C LYS A 62 -21.61 2.06 -1.74
N GLY A 63 -21.18 3.13 -2.41
CA GLY A 63 -19.82 3.31 -2.91
C GLY A 63 -18.84 3.80 -1.85
N ALA A 64 -17.55 3.79 -2.18
CA ALA A 64 -16.55 4.52 -1.40
C ALA A 64 -16.80 6.04 -1.46
N ASP A 65 -16.51 6.75 -0.38
CA ASP A 65 -16.66 8.20 -0.32
C ASP A 65 -15.44 8.90 -0.93
N HIS A 66 -15.65 9.52 -2.09
CA HIS A 66 -14.65 10.32 -2.79
C HIS A 66 -14.93 11.83 -2.74
N SER A 67 -15.91 12.28 -1.93
CA SER A 67 -16.32 13.69 -1.85
C SER A 67 -15.16 14.64 -1.49
N GLY A 68 -14.20 14.16 -0.69
CA GLY A 68 -12.97 14.89 -0.34
C GLY A 68 -12.05 15.20 -1.53
N TYR A 69 -12.26 14.57 -2.68
CA TYR A 69 -11.45 14.74 -3.89
C TYR A 69 -12.15 15.55 -5.00
N GLY A 70 -13.32 16.13 -4.73
CA GLY A 70 -14.08 16.87 -5.76
C GLY A 70 -13.31 18.00 -6.46
N ALA A 71 -12.32 18.60 -5.77
CA ALA A 71 -11.45 19.63 -6.32
C ALA A 71 -10.48 19.14 -7.42
N LEU A 72 -10.33 17.82 -7.61
CA LEU A 72 -9.45 17.23 -8.62
C LEU A 72 -10.08 17.16 -10.00
N LYS A 73 -11.42 17.06 -10.08
CA LYS A 73 -12.12 16.89 -11.35
C LYS A 73 -11.80 18.04 -12.31
N ASP A 74 -11.28 17.69 -13.49
CA ASP A 74 -10.84 18.61 -14.53
C ASP A 74 -9.79 19.66 -14.06
N ASN A 75 -9.16 19.45 -12.90
CA ASN A 75 -8.19 20.36 -12.30
C ASN A 75 -6.78 19.73 -12.30
N GLY A 76 -6.07 19.90 -13.42
CA GLY A 76 -4.73 19.36 -13.64
C GLY A 76 -3.70 19.79 -12.57
N PRO A 77 -3.61 21.08 -12.19
CA PRO A 77 -2.70 21.52 -11.14
C PRO A 77 -2.96 20.87 -9.77
N ALA A 78 -4.23 20.73 -9.37
CA ALA A 78 -4.58 20.07 -8.11
C ALA A 78 -4.25 18.57 -8.16
N ALA A 79 -4.57 17.89 -9.27
CA ALA A 79 -4.24 16.48 -9.48
C ALA A 79 -2.73 16.24 -9.46
N PHE A 80 -1.94 17.08 -10.14
CA PHE A 80 -0.48 16.97 -10.15
C PHE A 80 0.12 17.22 -8.76
N LYS A 81 -0.38 18.22 -8.02
CA LYS A 81 0.07 18.49 -6.65
C LYS A 81 -0.20 17.31 -5.73
N LEU A 82 -1.40 16.71 -5.81
CA LEU A 82 -1.73 15.52 -5.03
C LEU A 82 -0.87 14.33 -5.43
N TRP A 83 -0.69 14.10 -6.73
CA TRP A 83 0.16 13.04 -7.27
C TRP A 83 1.59 13.13 -6.74
N LEU A 84 2.20 14.31 -6.81
CA LEU A 84 3.55 14.53 -6.31
C LEU A 84 3.64 14.23 -4.80
N TYR A 85 2.66 14.68 -4.02
CA TYR A 85 2.60 14.38 -2.59
C TYR A 85 2.43 12.87 -2.33
N ALA A 86 1.57 12.19 -3.09
CA ALA A 86 1.31 10.76 -2.97
C ALA A 86 2.57 9.92 -3.24
N MET A 87 3.40 10.29 -4.23
CA MET A 87 4.63 9.56 -4.53
C MET A 87 5.58 9.46 -3.32
N PHE A 88 5.68 10.53 -2.52
CA PHE A 88 6.56 10.54 -1.34
C PHE A 88 5.85 10.08 -0.07
N SER A 89 4.61 10.51 0.15
CA SER A 89 3.87 10.23 1.39
C SER A 89 3.25 8.84 1.40
N ALA A 90 2.61 8.41 0.31
CA ALA A 90 1.94 7.12 0.23
C ALA A 90 2.89 6.08 -0.35
N ALA A 91 3.22 6.17 -1.63
CA ALA A 91 3.97 5.13 -2.34
C ALA A 91 5.33 4.78 -1.70
N ILE A 92 6.05 5.75 -1.12
CA ILE A 92 7.31 5.49 -0.42
C ILE A 92 7.10 5.36 1.09
N ALA A 93 6.60 6.40 1.75
CA ALA A 93 6.62 6.44 3.21
C ALA A 93 5.62 5.47 3.86
N GLU A 94 4.44 5.24 3.29
CA GLU A 94 3.51 4.23 3.83
C GLU A 94 4.04 2.82 3.62
N GLU A 95 4.67 2.51 2.48
CA GLU A 95 5.28 1.19 2.29
C GLU A 95 6.39 0.92 3.30
N ILE A 96 7.24 1.92 3.59
CA ILE A 96 8.26 1.81 4.66
C ILE A 96 7.61 1.53 6.02
N VAL A 97 6.55 2.26 6.39
CA VAL A 97 5.91 2.14 7.70
C VAL A 97 5.14 0.82 7.82
N TYR A 98 4.26 0.52 6.87
CA TYR A 98 3.33 -0.60 6.97
C TYR A 98 3.92 -1.92 6.51
N ARG A 99 4.65 -1.96 5.39
CA ARG A 99 5.21 -3.22 4.85
C ARG A 99 6.61 -3.46 5.36
N GLY A 100 7.45 -2.43 5.35
CA GLY A 100 8.82 -2.52 5.86
C GLY A 100 8.83 -2.76 7.37
N PHE A 101 8.46 -1.74 8.13
CA PHE A 101 8.63 -1.70 9.58
C PHE A 101 7.61 -2.56 10.32
N LEU A 102 6.30 -2.30 10.14
CA LEU A 102 5.28 -3.00 10.91
C LEU A 102 5.31 -4.52 10.67
N LEU A 103 5.38 -4.98 9.42
CA LEU A 103 5.49 -6.42 9.16
C LEU A 103 6.83 -7.00 9.64
N HIS A 104 7.92 -6.23 9.65
CA HIS A 104 9.17 -6.68 10.28
C HIS A 104 9.00 -6.90 11.78
N GLN A 105 8.50 -5.91 12.51
CA GLN A 105 8.28 -6.01 13.96
C GLN A 105 7.31 -7.15 14.30
N LEU A 106 6.22 -7.28 13.55
CA LEU A 106 5.29 -8.40 13.72
C LEU A 106 5.96 -9.75 13.43
N SER A 107 6.86 -9.84 12.44
CA SER A 107 7.61 -11.08 12.16
C SER A 107 8.59 -11.45 13.29
N VAL A 108 9.08 -10.46 14.04
CA VAL A 108 9.95 -10.68 15.21
C VAL A 108 9.14 -11.14 16.43
N LEU A 109 7.95 -10.56 16.63
CA LEU A 109 7.08 -10.83 17.78
C LEU A 109 6.24 -12.11 17.65
N LEU A 110 5.84 -12.47 16.43
CA LEU A 110 4.98 -13.62 16.17
C LEU A 110 5.77 -14.90 15.94
N GLN A 111 5.06 -16.03 16.00
CA GLN A 111 5.64 -17.34 15.71
C GLN A 111 6.28 -17.38 14.31
N LYS A 112 7.44 -18.04 14.20
CA LYS A 112 8.11 -18.24 12.92
C LYS A 112 7.26 -19.11 11.98
N GLY A 113 7.29 -18.77 10.69
CA GLY A 113 6.62 -19.53 9.64
C GLY A 113 5.31 -18.91 9.16
N ARG A 114 4.59 -19.66 8.31
CA ARG A 114 3.46 -19.13 7.51
C ARG A 114 2.32 -18.56 8.34
N ALA A 115 2.05 -19.13 9.52
CA ALA A 115 0.98 -18.66 10.38
C ALA A 115 1.28 -17.27 10.95
N GLY A 116 2.53 -17.00 11.37
CA GLY A 116 2.95 -15.67 11.80
C GLY A 116 2.90 -14.65 10.66
N GLU A 117 3.32 -15.04 9.45
CA GLU A 117 3.20 -14.17 8.26
C GLU A 117 1.75 -13.76 8.00
N TRP A 118 0.80 -14.72 8.02
CA TRP A 118 -0.61 -14.41 7.80
C TRP A 118 -1.20 -13.50 8.88
N ILE A 119 -0.87 -13.72 10.14
CA ILE A 119 -1.30 -12.83 11.23
C ILE A 119 -0.71 -11.43 11.02
N ALA A 120 0.57 -11.32 10.63
CA ALA A 120 1.20 -10.04 10.33
C ALA A 120 0.52 -9.32 9.16
N ILE A 121 0.17 -10.05 8.10
CA ILE A 121 -0.57 -9.51 6.94
C ILE A 121 -1.93 -8.96 7.37
N LEU A 122 -2.68 -9.71 8.19
CA LEU A 122 -4.00 -9.29 8.66
C LEU A 122 -3.92 -8.04 9.54
N ILE A 123 -3.00 -8.01 10.51
CA ILE A 123 -2.80 -6.83 11.36
C ILE A 123 -2.33 -5.64 10.52
N GLY A 124 -1.36 -5.86 9.62
CA GLY A 124 -0.79 -4.83 8.77
C GLY A 124 -1.81 -4.21 7.82
N GLY A 125 -2.66 -5.02 7.19
CA GLY A 125 -3.69 -4.50 6.28
C GLY A 125 -4.81 -3.75 7.00
N ILE A 126 -5.21 -4.20 8.20
CA ILE A 126 -6.16 -3.45 9.03
C ILE A 126 -5.55 -2.11 9.45
N ALA A 127 -4.31 -2.12 9.96
CA ALA A 127 -3.61 -0.89 10.36
C ALA A 127 -3.41 0.09 9.20
N PHE A 128 -3.18 -0.42 7.99
CA PHE A 128 -3.06 0.36 6.76
C PHE A 128 -4.39 1.05 6.35
N ALA A 129 -5.53 0.41 6.64
CA ALA A 129 -6.84 0.96 6.30
C ALA A 129 -7.35 2.02 7.28
N VAL A 130 -6.88 2.04 8.54
CA VAL A 130 -7.37 2.97 9.58
C VAL A 130 -7.28 4.45 9.17
N PRO A 131 -6.18 4.96 8.59
CA PRO A 131 -6.11 6.36 8.14
C PRO A 131 -7.12 6.74 7.06
N HIS A 132 -7.71 5.75 6.38
CA HIS A 132 -8.63 5.93 5.27
C HIS A 132 -10.11 5.96 5.71
N TYR A 133 -10.38 6.15 7.00
CA TYR A 133 -11.74 6.20 7.56
C TYR A 133 -12.67 7.22 6.89
N SER A 134 -12.11 8.30 6.32
CA SER A 134 -12.87 9.32 5.61
C SER A 134 -13.48 8.83 4.29
N GLN A 135 -13.03 7.69 3.76
CA GLN A 135 -13.60 7.06 2.56
C GLN A 135 -14.85 6.21 2.86
N GLY A 136 -15.34 6.25 4.10
CA GLY A 136 -16.46 5.43 4.56
C GLY A 136 -16.11 3.94 4.67
N LEU A 137 -17.10 3.13 5.07
CA LEU A 137 -16.91 1.70 5.33
C LEU A 137 -16.39 0.94 4.11
N VAL A 138 -16.95 1.19 2.92
CA VAL A 138 -16.55 0.52 1.67
C VAL A 138 -15.11 0.87 1.30
N GLY A 139 -14.71 2.15 1.44
CA GLY A 139 -13.34 2.57 1.20
C GLY A 139 -12.35 1.90 2.16
N VAL A 140 -12.67 1.86 3.45
CA VAL A 140 -11.83 1.18 4.47
C VAL A 140 -11.68 -0.32 4.17
N ILE A 141 -12.75 -1.02 3.80
CA ILE A 141 -12.68 -2.44 3.43
C ILE A 141 -11.78 -2.62 2.18
N SER A 142 -11.99 -1.79 1.16
CA SER A 142 -11.22 -1.84 -0.09
C SER A 142 -9.72 -1.62 0.17
N VAL A 143 -9.38 -0.61 0.96
CA VAL A 143 -8.00 -0.30 1.35
C VAL A 143 -7.39 -1.42 2.20
N ALA A 144 -8.16 -2.05 3.10
CA ALA A 144 -7.68 -3.19 3.88
C ALA A 144 -7.31 -4.38 2.98
N LEU A 145 -8.10 -4.65 1.93
CA LEU A 145 -7.79 -5.69 0.95
C LEU A 145 -6.52 -5.40 0.15
N VAL A 146 -6.29 -4.13 -0.23
CA VAL A 146 -4.99 -3.69 -0.80
C VAL A 146 -3.86 -3.91 0.20
N GLY A 147 -4.11 -3.56 1.47
CA GLY A 147 -3.29 -3.88 2.64
C GLY A 147 -2.82 -5.34 2.66
N PHE A 148 -3.78 -6.26 2.61
CA PHE A 148 -3.55 -7.70 2.64
C PHE A 148 -2.79 -8.20 1.41
N LEU A 149 -3.16 -7.75 0.21
CA LEU A 149 -2.49 -8.13 -1.03
C LEU A 149 -1.02 -7.72 -1.00
N PHE A 150 -0.72 -6.46 -0.67
CA PHE A 150 0.67 -5.98 -0.62
C PHE A 150 1.47 -6.62 0.51
N GLY A 151 0.84 -6.89 1.67
CA GLY A 151 1.48 -7.67 2.73
C GLY A 151 1.83 -9.09 2.27
N TRP A 152 0.95 -9.74 1.53
CA TRP A 152 1.22 -11.04 0.93
C TRP A 152 2.36 -10.97 -0.10
N ILE A 153 2.32 -10.01 -1.04
CA ILE A 153 3.40 -9.80 -2.02
C ILE A 153 4.73 -9.51 -1.32
N PHE A 154 4.74 -8.74 -0.22
CA PHE A 154 5.94 -8.46 0.54
C PHE A 154 6.64 -9.75 0.98
N PHE A 155 5.92 -10.70 1.60
CA PHE A 155 6.53 -11.96 2.01
C PHE A 155 6.90 -12.85 0.80
N ARG A 156 6.05 -12.93 -0.24
CA ARG A 156 6.29 -13.81 -1.40
C ARG A 156 7.40 -13.33 -2.33
N SER A 157 7.62 -12.03 -2.41
CA SER A 157 8.72 -11.43 -3.17
C SER A 157 10.08 -11.53 -2.46
N GLY A 158 10.15 -12.15 -1.28
CA GLY A 158 11.36 -12.18 -0.47
C GLY A 158 11.64 -10.83 0.19
N ARG A 159 10.59 -10.12 0.62
CA ARG A 159 10.63 -8.79 1.22
C ARG A 159 11.16 -7.73 0.25
N ASN A 160 10.69 -7.74 -1.00
CA ASN A 160 11.08 -6.71 -1.96
C ASN A 160 10.20 -5.46 -1.78
N LEU A 161 10.69 -4.49 -0.99
CA LEU A 161 9.91 -3.27 -0.75
C LEU A 161 9.85 -2.37 -1.99
N TRP A 162 10.87 -2.42 -2.84
CA TRP A 162 10.92 -1.64 -4.08
C TRP A 162 9.80 -1.99 -5.05
N SER A 163 9.43 -3.28 -5.17
CA SER A 163 8.28 -3.66 -5.99
C SER A 163 6.97 -3.09 -5.47
N LEU A 164 6.82 -2.97 -4.16
CA LEU A 164 5.61 -2.44 -3.55
C LEU A 164 5.53 -0.92 -3.67
N MET A 165 6.65 -0.22 -3.50
CA MET A 165 6.72 1.22 -3.75
C MET A 165 6.33 1.55 -5.20
N LEU A 166 6.84 0.77 -6.16
CA LEU A 166 6.47 0.94 -7.56
C LEU A 166 4.99 0.58 -7.81
N ALA A 167 4.50 -0.53 -7.24
CA ALA A 167 3.10 -0.92 -7.38
C ALA A 167 2.14 0.14 -6.83
N HIS A 168 2.41 0.64 -5.62
CA HIS A 168 1.63 1.67 -4.94
C HIS A 168 1.64 2.97 -5.75
N ALA A 169 2.80 3.42 -6.22
CA ALA A 169 2.91 4.61 -7.07
C ALA A 169 2.04 4.50 -8.34
N LEU A 170 2.02 3.33 -8.98
CA LEU A 170 1.20 3.10 -10.18
C LEU A 170 -0.30 3.06 -9.85
N VAL A 171 -0.67 2.45 -8.72
CA VAL A 171 -2.06 2.44 -8.23
C VAL A 171 -2.55 3.86 -7.91
N ASP A 172 -1.75 4.65 -7.20
CA ASP A 172 -2.08 6.05 -6.89
C ASP A 172 -2.16 6.90 -8.17
N THR A 173 -1.26 6.67 -9.12
CA THR A 173 -1.29 7.34 -10.42
C THR A 173 -2.59 7.05 -11.16
N TRP A 174 -3.01 5.78 -11.19
CA TRP A 174 -4.29 5.37 -11.77
C TRP A 174 -5.46 6.01 -11.03
N GLY A 175 -5.52 5.89 -9.70
CA GLY A 175 -6.62 6.42 -8.89
C GLY A 175 -6.77 7.93 -9.00
N ILE A 176 -5.67 8.69 -8.91
CA ILE A 176 -5.69 10.15 -9.05
C ILE A 176 -6.09 10.56 -10.47
N TYR A 177 -5.61 9.84 -11.50
CA TYR A 177 -6.02 10.10 -12.87
C TYR A 177 -7.52 9.85 -13.08
N SER A 178 -8.06 8.76 -12.51
CA SER A 178 -9.49 8.46 -12.51
C SER A 178 -10.28 9.60 -11.85
N LEU A 179 -9.91 10.02 -10.65
CA LEU A 179 -10.56 11.15 -9.95
C LEU A 179 -10.49 12.46 -10.76
N TYR A 180 -9.37 12.74 -11.43
CA TYR A 180 -9.22 13.89 -12.32
C TYR A 180 -10.19 13.84 -13.51
N ARG A 181 -10.38 12.65 -14.09
CA ARG A 181 -11.29 12.41 -15.22
C ARG A 181 -12.77 12.34 -14.81
N GLY A 182 -13.08 12.48 -13.52
CA GLY A 182 -14.44 12.40 -12.97
C GLY A 182 -14.98 10.98 -12.90
N TRP A 183 -14.08 10.00 -12.75
CA TRP A 183 -14.43 8.63 -12.42
C TRP A 183 -15.06 8.54 -11.03
#